data_AF-A0AAU3KUK9-F1
#
_entry.id   AF-A0AAU3KUK9-F1
#
_cell.length_a   1.000
_cell.length_b   1.000
_cell.length_c   1.000
_cell.angle_alpha   90.00
_cell.angle_beta   90.00
_cell.angle_gamma   90.00
#
_symmetry.space_group_name_H-M   'P 1'
#
loop_
_entity.id
_entity.type
_entity.pdbx_description
1 polymer ?
#
loop_
_entity_poly.entity_id
_entity_poly.type
_entity_poly.pdbx_seq_one_letter_code
_entity_poly.pdbx_strand_id
1 'polypeptide(L)'
;MSGENLFSVFGRMTALPGQRDELIALLLKGLRASEDGGLLSYSINTAFDDPDTIWLTQLWADKDAHDATTRSEAVVAASGQVAPLLAQRPEGFYGQAVHVHGGISD
;
A
#
# COMPACT_ATOMS: atom_id res chain seq x y z
N MET A 1 -20.20 10.51 -15.66
CA MET A 1 -19.78 9.24 -15.04
C MET A 1 -19.55 9.55 -13.57
N SER A 2 -20.53 9.25 -12.71
CA SER A 2 -20.34 9.31 -11.27
C SER A 2 -19.26 8.30 -10.92
N GLY A 3 -18.14 8.77 -10.37
CA GLY A 3 -16.99 7.94 -10.05
C GLY A 3 -17.44 6.71 -9.27
N GLU A 4 -16.98 5.54 -9.72
CA GLU A 4 -17.06 4.32 -8.93
C GLU A 4 -16.52 4.62 -7.52
N ASN A 5 -17.12 4.02 -6.48
CA ASN A 5 -16.71 4.19 -5.08
C ASN A 5 -15.35 3.50 -4.84
N LEU A 6 -14.30 3.98 -5.51
CA LEU A 6 -12.97 3.43 -5.44
C LEU A 6 -12.44 3.56 -4.01
N PHE A 7 -12.02 2.43 -3.47
CA PHE A 7 -11.51 2.37 -2.11
C PHE A 7 -10.03 2.74 -2.13
N SER A 8 -9.63 3.66 -1.25
CA SER A 8 -8.24 4.10 -1.14
C SER A 8 -7.68 3.83 0.24
N VAL A 9 -6.44 3.34 0.25
CA VAL A 9 -5.64 3.17 1.45
C VAL A 9 -4.41 4.04 1.30
N PHE A 10 -4.18 4.95 2.24
CA PHE A 10 -3.01 5.82 2.18
C PHE A 10 -2.41 6.03 3.55
N GLY A 11 -1.09 6.07 3.63
CA GLY A 11 -0.39 6.17 4.91
C GLY A 11 1.11 6.27 4.76
N ARG A 12 1.78 6.37 5.91
CA ARG A 12 3.23 6.41 6.01
C ARG A 12 3.76 5.34 6.95
N MET A 13 4.97 4.88 6.64
CA MET A 13 5.72 3.92 7.44
C MET A 13 7.14 4.44 7.59
N THR A 14 7.65 4.47 8.81
CA THR A 14 9.06 4.82 9.06
C THR A 14 9.85 3.54 9.32
N ALA A 15 10.80 3.26 8.45
CA ALA A 15 11.73 2.16 8.62
C ALA A 15 12.74 2.47 9.74
N LEU A 16 13.36 1.42 10.28
CA LEU A 16 14.59 1.55 11.04
C LEU A 16 15.71 2.12 10.12
N PRO A 17 16.69 2.86 10.67
CA PRO A 17 17.74 3.49 9.88
C PRO A 17 18.44 2.50 8.94
N GLY A 18 18.47 2.85 7.64
CA GLY A 18 19.11 2.02 6.61
C GLY A 18 18.31 0.81 6.13
N GLN A 19 17.11 0.56 6.66
CA GLN A 19 16.24 -0.57 6.27
C GLN A 19 15.09 -0.17 5.33
N ARG A 20 15.02 1.10 4.90
CA ARG A 20 13.96 1.59 4.01
C ARG A 20 13.84 0.78 2.72
N ASP A 21 14.95 0.51 2.05
CA ASP A 21 14.91 -0.15 0.74
C ASP A 21 14.46 -1.62 0.87
N GLU A 22 14.81 -2.28 1.98
CA GLU A 22 14.31 -3.62 2.31
C GLU A 22 12.80 -3.61 2.61
N LEU A 23 12.34 -2.60 3.36
CA LEU A 23 10.92 -2.38 3.61
C LEU A 23 10.15 -2.22 2.28
N ILE A 24 10.66 -1.40 1.36
CA ILE A 24 10.05 -1.20 0.04
C ILE A 24 10.00 -2.52 -0.74
N ALA A 25 11.07 -3.31 -0.75
CA ALA A 25 11.12 -4.59 -1.46
C ALA A 25 10.06 -5.58 -0.96
N LEU A 26 9.86 -5.66 0.36
CA LEU A 26 8.82 -6.51 0.96
C LEU A 26 7.41 -6.02 0.65
N LEU A 27 7.17 -4.71 0.72
CA LEU A 27 5.88 -4.13 0.36
C LEU A 27 5.54 -4.39 -1.10
N LEU A 28 6.49 -4.21 -2.02
CA LEU A 28 6.30 -4.51 -3.44
C LEU A 28 5.94 -5.98 -3.68
N LYS A 29 6.53 -6.91 -2.95
CA LYS A 29 6.18 -8.33 -3.03
C LYS A 29 4.72 -8.58 -2.63
N GLY A 30 4.26 -7.95 -1.54
CA GLY A 30 2.86 -8.05 -1.10
C GLY A 30 1.87 -7.40 -2.07
N LEU A 31 2.22 -6.24 -2.63
CA LEU A 31 1.41 -5.51 -3.60
C LEU A 31 1.26 -6.29 -4.92
N ARG A 32 2.33 -6.90 -5.42
CA ARG A 32 2.28 -7.77 -6.61
C ARG A 32 1.40 -8.99 -6.40
N ALA A 33 1.44 -9.59 -5.21
CA ALA A 33 0.54 -10.69 -4.86
C ALA A 33 -0.94 -10.25 -4.73
N SER A 34 -1.20 -8.94 -4.76
CA SER A 34 -2.52 -8.34 -4.63
C SER A 34 -3.11 -7.86 -5.96
N GLU A 35 -2.35 -7.91 -7.06
CA GLU A 35 -2.78 -7.41 -8.39
C GLU A 35 -4.00 -8.18 -8.92
N ASP A 36 -4.04 -9.50 -8.73
CA ASP A 36 -5.20 -10.34 -9.08
C ASP A 36 -6.40 -10.17 -8.13
N GLY A 37 -6.23 -9.41 -7.05
CA GLY A 37 -7.18 -9.24 -5.94
C GLY A 37 -7.96 -7.91 -5.95
N GLY A 38 -7.95 -7.19 -7.07
CA GLY A 38 -8.66 -5.92 -7.22
C GLY A 38 -7.87 -4.68 -6.77
N LEU A 39 -6.56 -4.82 -6.57
CA LEU A 39 -5.64 -3.68 -6.49
C LEU A 39 -5.46 -3.08 -7.88
N LEU A 40 -5.86 -1.82 -8.04
CA LEU A 40 -5.88 -1.13 -9.33
C LEU A 40 -4.60 -0.35 -9.60
N SER A 41 -4.07 0.30 -8.56
CA SER A 41 -2.79 1.02 -8.63
C SER A 41 -2.22 1.24 -7.24
N TYR A 42 -0.91 1.48 -7.18
CA TYR A 42 -0.24 1.90 -5.96
C TYR A 42 0.93 2.83 -6.28
N SER A 43 1.29 3.64 -5.28
CA SER A 43 2.52 4.43 -5.29
C SER A 43 3.24 4.26 -3.97
N ILE A 44 4.54 4.04 -4.02
CA ILE A 44 5.45 4.15 -2.87
C ILE A 44 6.35 5.34 -3.12
N ASN A 45 6.33 6.30 -2.20
CA ASN A 45 7.08 7.54 -2.31
C ASN A 45 8.11 7.63 -1.19
N THR A 46 9.28 8.16 -1.51
CA THR A 46 10.33 8.53 -0.54
C THR A 46 10.48 10.05 -0.53
N ALA A 47 10.95 10.61 0.57
CA ALA A 47 11.25 12.03 0.68
C ALA A 47 12.78 12.25 0.73
N PHE A 48 13.24 13.38 0.22
CA PHE A 48 14.67 13.73 0.25
C PHE A 48 15.17 14.10 1.64
N ASP A 49 14.28 14.63 2.47
CA ASP A 49 14.53 15.15 3.82
C ASP A 49 14.11 14.18 4.94
N ASP A 50 13.38 13.11 4.60
CA ASP A 50 13.03 12.01 5.51
C ASP A 50 13.45 10.67 4.88
N PRO A 51 14.73 10.27 5.03
CA PRO A 51 15.30 9.15 4.30
C PRO A 51 14.80 7.79 4.79
N ASP A 52 14.16 7.69 5.95
CA ASP A 52 13.68 6.42 6.51
C ASP A 52 12.16 6.25 6.37
N THR A 53 11.41 7.31 6.06
CA THR A 53 9.96 7.25 5.87
C THR A 53 9.57 7.04 4.42
N ILE A 54 8.52 6.23 4.23
CA ILE A 54 7.84 6.03 2.95
C ILE A 54 6.36 6.37 3.07
N TRP A 55 5.77 6.80 1.95
CA TRP A 55 4.34 7.03 1.81
C TRP A 55 3.76 6.07 0.78
N LEU A 56 2.85 5.22 1.24
CA LEU A 56 2.15 4.25 0.43
C LEU A 56 0.73 4.75 0.17
N THR A 57 0.34 4.80 -1.09
CA THR A 57 -1.06 4.98 -1.51
C THR A 57 -1.44 3.80 -2.38
N GLN A 58 -2.63 3.25 -2.14
CA GLN A 58 -3.21 2.15 -2.88
C GLN A 58 -4.62 2.54 -3.31
N LEU A 59 -4.99 2.12 -4.51
CA LEU A 59 -6.31 2.27 -5.07
C LEU A 59 -6.87 0.88 -5.38
N TRP A 60 -8.07 0.63 -4.90
CA TRP A 60 -8.75 -0.65 -4.98
C TRP A 60 -10.12 -0.48 -5.64
N ALA A 61 -10.59 -1.53 -6.31
CA ALA A 61 -11.92 -1.57 -6.91
C ALA A 61 -13.02 -1.26 -5.88
N ASP A 62 -12.93 -1.89 -4.71
CA ASP A 62 -13.81 -1.65 -3.57
C ASP A 62 -13.15 -2.13 -2.27
N LYS A 63 -13.87 -1.94 -1.16
CA LYS A 63 -13.41 -2.34 0.18
C LYS A 63 -13.35 -3.86 0.33
N ASP A 64 -14.26 -4.61 -0.28
CA ASP A 64 -14.35 -6.05 -0.10
C ASP A 64 -13.18 -6.77 -0.78
N ALA A 65 -12.78 -6.30 -1.97
CA ALA A 65 -11.58 -6.72 -2.69
C ALA A 65 -10.30 -6.51 -1.85
N HIS A 66 -10.16 -5.32 -1.26
CA HIS A 66 -9.06 -5.02 -0.33
C HIS A 66 -9.07 -5.97 0.89
N ASP A 67 -10.22 -6.12 1.53
CA ASP A 67 -10.38 -6.93 2.74
C ASP A 67 -10.13 -8.43 2.47
N ALA A 68 -10.52 -8.96 1.31
CA ALA A 68 -10.26 -10.33 0.91
C ALA A 68 -8.75 -10.55 0.67
N THR A 69 -8.13 -9.62 -0.06
CA THR A 69 -6.70 -9.71 -0.41
C THR A 69 -5.79 -9.58 0.81
N THR A 70 -6.09 -8.66 1.72
CA THR A 70 -5.30 -8.44 2.94
C THR A 70 -5.39 -9.59 3.94
N ARG A 71 -6.43 -10.42 3.87
CA ARG A 71 -6.58 -11.64 4.68
C ARG A 71 -5.89 -12.86 4.07
N SER A 72 -5.34 -12.77 2.86
CA SER A 72 -4.62 -13.88 2.23
C SER A 72 -3.35 -14.25 3.01
N GLU A 73 -2.99 -15.53 2.98
CA GLU A 73 -1.77 -16.02 3.65
C GLU A 73 -0.50 -15.28 3.16
N ALA A 74 -0.46 -14.93 1.87
CA ALA A 74 0.66 -14.20 1.28
C ALA A 74 0.83 -12.81 1.89
N VAL A 75 -0.26 -12.04 2.04
CA VAL A 75 -0.22 -10.70 2.63
C VAL A 75 0.03 -10.75 4.14
N VAL A 76 -0.52 -11.74 4.85
CA VAL A 76 -0.24 -11.96 6.28
C VAL A 76 1.24 -12.29 6.50
N ALA A 77 1.82 -13.17 5.69
CA ALA A 77 3.25 -13.51 5.76
C ALA A 77 4.14 -12.30 5.45
N ALA A 78 3.81 -11.52 4.42
CA ALA A 78 4.53 -10.29 4.09
C ALA A 78 4.45 -9.25 5.23
N SER A 79 3.27 -9.09 5.84
CA SER A 79 3.07 -8.18 6.98
C SER A 79 3.94 -8.56 8.18
N GLY A 80 4.11 -9.86 8.44
CA GLY A 80 5.02 -10.36 9.47
C GLY A 80 6.50 -10.03 9.21
N GLN A 81 6.92 -9.98 7.94
CA GLN A 81 8.29 -9.60 7.55
C GLN A 81 8.50 -8.08 7.58
N VAL A 82 7.45 -7.30 7.33
CA VAL A 82 7.49 -5.83 7.39
C VAL A 82 7.60 -5.33 8.84
N ALA A 83 6.84 -5.92 9.77
CA ALA A 83 6.79 -5.48 11.17
C ALA A 83 8.15 -5.24 11.85
N PRO A 84 9.16 -6.13 11.77
CA PRO A 84 10.47 -5.92 12.41
C PRO A 84 11.31 -4.80 11.78
N LEU A 85 10.96 -4.33 10.58
CA LEU A 85 11.70 -3.25 9.89
C LEU A 85 11.22 -1.86 10.30
N LEU A 86 10.13 -1.75 11.06
CA LEU A 86 9.49 -0.47 11.38
C LEU A 86 10.05 0.13 12.66
N ALA A 87 10.43 1.41 12.60
CA ALA A 87 10.86 2.18 13.76
C ALA A 87 9.68 2.57 14.67
N GLN A 88 8.47 2.65 14.11
CA GLN A 88 7.26 3.01 14.81
C GLN A 88 6.03 2.39 14.14
N ARG A 89 4.88 2.47 14.82
CA ARG A 89 3.62 1.99 14.25
C ARG A 89 3.28 2.77 12.96
N PRO A 90 2.86 2.09 11.87
CA PRO A 90 2.37 2.77 10.68
C PRO A 90 1.19 3.68 10.97
N GLU A 91 1.13 4.80 10.26
CA GLU A 91 0.01 5.74 10.27
C GLU A 91 -0.70 5.68 8.93
N GLY A 92 -2.03 5.57 8.90
CA GLY A 92 -2.76 5.50 7.65
C GLY A 92 -4.26 5.62 7.80
N PHE A 93 -4.93 5.74 6.67
CA PHE A 93 -6.36 5.97 6.56
C PHE A 93 -6.96 5.11 5.46
N TYR A 94 -8.22 4.75 5.68
CA TYR A 94 -9.11 4.19 4.67
C TYR A 94 -10.06 5.30 4.22
N GLY A 95 -10.26 5.42 2.91
CA GLY A 95 -11.11 6.47 2.36
C GLY A 95 -11.60 6.15 0.96
N GLN A 96 -12.16 7.18 0.33
CA GLN A 96 -12.62 7.14 -1.06
C GLN A 96 -11.69 8.00 -1.91
N ALA A 97 -11.26 7.48 -3.06
CA ALA A 97 -10.55 8.29 -4.04
C ALA A 97 -11.56 9.17 -4.79
N VAL A 98 -11.56 10.47 -4.48
CA VAL A 98 -12.50 11.43 -5.11
C VAL A 98 -12.06 11.81 -6.53
N HIS A 99 -10.76 11.76 -6.81
CA HIS A 99 -10.20 12.01 -8.13
C HIS A 99 -8.99 11.11 -8.38
N VAL A 100 -8.96 10.45 -9.53
CA VAL A 100 -7.84 9.62 -9.99
C VAL A 100 -7.57 9.98 -11.44
N HIS A 101 -6.31 10.24 -11.77
CA HIS A 101 -5.87 10.49 -13.15
C HIS A 101 -5.04 9.31 -13.64
N GLY A 102 -5.23 8.92 -14.91
CA GLY A 102 -4.68 7.68 -15.46
C GLY A 102 -5.65 6.53 -15.22
N GLY A 103 -6.42 6.18 -16.25
CA GLY A 103 -7.28 5.01 -16.21
C GLY A 103 -6.44 3.74 -16.16
N ILE A 104 -6.87 2.78 -15.35
CA ILE A 104 -6.50 1.38 -15.49
C ILE A 104 -6.77 1.03 -16.96
N SER A 105 -5.70 0.88 -17.72
CA SER A 105 -5.82 0.51 -19.13
C SER A 105 -6.13 -0.97 -19.17
N ASP A 106 -7.22 -1.31 -19.87
CA ASP A 106 -7.68 -2.67 -20.17
C ASP A 106 -6.56 -3.62 -20.65
#